data_AF-A0A0B6AJT8-F1
#
_entry.id   AF-A0A0B6AJT8-F1
#
_cell.length_a   1.000
_cell.length_b   1.000
_cell.length_c   1.000
_cell.angle_alpha   90.00
_cell.angle_beta   90.00
_cell.angle_gamma   90.00
#
_symmetry.space_group_name_H-M   'P 1'
#
loop_
_entity.id
_entity.type
_entity.pdbx_description
1 polymer ?
#
loop_
_entity_poly.entity_id
_entity_poly.type
_entity_poly.pdbx_seq_one_letter_code
_entity_poly.pdbx_strand_id
1 'polypeptide(L)'
;MAVVKATTSDIALLARLLRAEGEGEGVQGMLLIGNVGINRIRANCSDFKGLRTIPQMIYQPHAFEATQKGYFYQRARESEKRLARRSVRGERSWPAKYSLWYFRPPQKCPSTWYKQPLVARYKLHCFYQPKAETCENIYNTF
;
A
#
# COMPACT_ATOMS: atom_id res chain seq x y z
N MET A 1 -10.11 -4.02 -16.27
CA MET A 1 -8.67 -3.88 -16.66
C MET A 1 -7.84 -3.58 -15.43
N ALA A 2 -6.52 -3.80 -15.48
CA ALA A 2 -5.62 -3.40 -14.39
C ALA A 2 -5.37 -1.88 -14.42
N VAL A 3 -5.31 -1.21 -13.26
CA VAL A 3 -5.02 0.23 -13.17
C VAL A 3 -3.52 0.54 -13.12
N VAL A 4 -2.70 -0.50 -12.91
CA VAL A 4 -1.24 -0.46 -12.97
C VAL A 4 -0.75 -1.66 -13.79
N LYS A 5 0.27 -1.46 -14.62
CA LYS A 5 0.90 -2.56 -15.36
C LYS A 5 1.59 -3.51 -14.38
N ALA A 6 1.27 -4.80 -14.45
CA ALA A 6 1.85 -5.82 -13.59
C ALA A 6 2.03 -7.13 -14.35
N THR A 7 3.24 -7.68 -14.28
CA THR A 7 3.58 -9.03 -14.73
C THR A 7 3.24 -10.07 -13.67
N THR A 8 3.32 -11.36 -14.00
CA THR A 8 3.15 -12.44 -13.01
C THR A 8 4.18 -12.37 -11.89
N SER A 9 5.41 -11.95 -12.17
CA SER A 9 6.45 -11.74 -11.15
C SER A 9 6.11 -10.54 -10.25
N ASP A 10 5.56 -9.45 -10.80
CA ASP A 10 5.12 -8.31 -10.00
C ASP A 10 3.97 -8.67 -9.07
N ILE A 11 3.01 -9.47 -9.55
CA ILE A 11 1.92 -9.99 -8.71
C ILE A 11 2.48 -10.87 -7.59
N ALA A 12 3.46 -11.72 -7.90
CA ALA A 12 4.10 -12.55 -6.88
C ALA A 12 4.94 -11.72 -5.89
N LEU A 13 5.53 -10.61 -6.32
CA LEU A 13 6.28 -9.70 -5.48
C LEU A 13 5.34 -8.92 -4.54
N LEU A 14 4.26 -8.34 -5.08
CA LEU A 14 3.23 -7.68 -4.28
C LEU A 14 2.59 -8.65 -3.29
N ALA A 15 2.30 -9.88 -3.69
CA ALA A 15 1.74 -10.89 -2.79
C ALA A 15 2.65 -11.20 -1.59
N ARG A 16 3.97 -11.25 -1.79
CA ARG A 16 4.94 -11.40 -0.69
C ARG A 16 4.90 -10.21 0.26
N LEU A 17 4.80 -9.00 -0.28
CA LEU A 17 4.65 -7.79 0.51
C LEU A 17 3.39 -7.82 1.36
N LEU A 18 2.24 -8.16 0.76
CA LEU A 18 0.97 -8.21 1.49
C LEU A 18 1.03 -9.18 2.67
N ARG A 19 1.66 -10.35 2.48
CA ARG A 19 1.89 -11.29 3.57
C ARG A 19 2.78 -10.68 4.66
N ALA A 20 3.94 -10.17 4.27
CA ALA A 20 4.93 -9.67 5.23
C ALA A 20 4.39 -8.50 6.06
N GLU A 21 3.60 -7.61 5.46
CA GLU A 21 3.09 -6.40 6.11
C GLU A 21 1.71 -6.61 6.75
N GLY A 22 0.92 -7.58 6.28
CA GLY A 22 -0.52 -7.66 6.57
C GLY A 22 -1.05 -9.01 7.04
N GLU A 23 -0.23 -10.07 7.12
CA GLU A 23 -0.71 -11.42 7.49
C GLU A 23 -1.42 -11.42 8.86
N GLY A 24 -0.88 -10.72 9.87
CA GLY A 24 -1.52 -10.58 11.19
C GLY A 24 -2.80 -9.74 11.18
N GLU A 25 -2.97 -8.87 10.19
CA GLU A 25 -4.15 -8.02 10.04
C GLU A 25 -5.28 -8.73 9.27
N GLY A 26 -5.00 -9.89 8.68
CA GLY A 26 -5.94 -10.71 7.92
C GLY A 26 -6.18 -10.20 6.50
N VAL A 27 -7.15 -10.81 5.80
CA VAL A 27 -7.43 -10.56 4.38
C VAL A 27 -7.69 -9.08 4.08
N GLN A 28 -8.48 -8.42 4.92
CA GLN A 28 -8.80 -7.01 4.73
C GLN A 28 -7.56 -6.12 4.94
N GLY A 29 -6.75 -6.38 5.98
CA GLY A 29 -5.52 -5.61 6.20
C GLY A 29 -4.53 -5.72 5.04
N MET A 30 -4.34 -6.94 4.53
CA MET A 30 -3.55 -7.18 3.31
C MET A 30 -4.07 -6.40 2.11
N LEU A 31 -5.39 -6.36 1.91
CA LEU A 31 -5.99 -5.58 0.83
C LEU A 31 -5.76 -4.08 1.01
N LEU A 32 -5.90 -3.56 2.24
CA LEU A 32 -5.66 -2.15 2.54
C LEU A 32 -4.21 -1.73 2.25
N ILE A 33 -3.23 -2.55 2.62
CA ILE A 33 -1.82 -2.33 2.31
C ILE A 33 -1.59 -2.34 0.79
N GLY A 34 -2.21 -3.29 0.08
CA GLY A 34 -2.18 -3.35 -1.37
C GLY A 34 -2.75 -2.10 -2.03
N ASN A 35 -3.88 -1.60 -1.53
CA ASN A 35 -4.50 -0.37 -2.02
C ASN A 35 -3.59 0.83 -1.84
N VAL A 36 -2.92 0.97 -0.67
CA VAL A 36 -1.93 2.03 -0.45
C VAL A 36 -0.79 1.93 -1.45
N GLY A 37 -0.24 0.73 -1.66
CA GLY A 37 0.84 0.51 -2.63
C GLY A 37 0.46 0.93 -4.05
N ILE A 38 -0.73 0.55 -4.51
CA ILE A 38 -1.25 0.94 -5.82
C ILE A 38 -1.54 2.45 -5.88
N ASN A 39 -2.06 3.05 -4.82
CA ASN A 39 -2.26 4.49 -4.73
C ASN A 39 -0.95 5.25 -4.88
N ARG A 40 0.15 4.80 -4.25
CA ARG A 40 1.49 5.41 -4.39
C ARG A 40 1.94 5.45 -5.86
N ILE A 41 1.72 4.37 -6.61
CA ILE A 41 2.05 4.29 -8.04
C ILE A 41 1.19 5.25 -8.88
N ARG A 42 -0.10 5.38 -8.54
CA ARG A 42 -1.05 6.20 -9.31
C ARG A 42 -0.96 7.69 -8.97
N ALA A 43 -0.62 8.05 -7.75
CA ALA A 43 -0.72 9.43 -7.25
C ALA A 43 0.32 10.39 -7.86
N ASN A 44 1.55 9.91 -8.11
CA ASN A 44 2.61 10.70 -8.75
C ASN A 44 2.79 12.12 -8.16
N CYS A 45 2.85 12.21 -6.84
CA CYS A 45 2.87 13.44 -6.06
C CYS A 45 3.66 13.22 -4.77
N SER A 46 4.01 14.30 -4.06
CA SER A 46 4.81 14.25 -2.82
C SER A 46 6.03 13.33 -2.96
N ASP A 47 6.13 12.30 -2.11
CA ASP A 47 7.24 11.36 -2.01
C ASP A 47 7.19 10.26 -3.08
N PHE A 48 6.12 10.21 -3.88
CA PHE A 48 5.84 9.14 -4.85
C PHE A 48 5.90 9.63 -6.31
N LYS A 49 6.53 10.79 -6.55
CA LYS A 49 6.78 11.29 -7.91
C LYS A 49 7.70 10.32 -8.67
N GLY A 50 7.33 9.98 -9.90
CA GLY A 50 8.12 9.08 -10.76
C GLY A 50 8.01 7.60 -10.41
N LEU A 51 7.19 7.23 -9.42
CA LEU A 51 6.97 5.85 -9.01
C LEU A 51 5.91 5.21 -9.93
N ARG A 52 6.34 4.33 -10.83
CA ARG A 52 5.48 3.81 -11.93
C ARG A 52 5.23 2.31 -11.90
N THR A 53 6.02 1.56 -11.13
CA THR A 53 5.99 0.10 -11.14
C THR A 53 5.94 -0.48 -9.72
N ILE A 54 5.45 -1.71 -9.60
CA ILE A 54 5.39 -2.42 -8.32
C ILE A 54 6.78 -2.62 -7.71
N PRO A 55 7.83 -3.01 -8.45
CA PRO A 55 9.17 -3.10 -7.90
C PRO A 55 9.70 -1.76 -7.38
N GLN A 56 9.50 -0.65 -8.12
CA GLN A 56 9.89 0.68 -7.65
C GLN A 56 9.18 1.07 -6.35
N MET A 57 7.89 0.72 -6.24
CA MET A 57 7.12 0.97 -5.02
C MET A 57 7.67 0.21 -3.81
N ILE A 58 7.99 -1.07 -4.01
CA ILE A 58 8.42 -1.98 -2.96
C ILE A 58 9.85 -1.68 -2.51
N TYR A 59 10.73 -1.36 -3.46
CA TYR A 59 12.16 -1.12 -3.20
C TYR A 59 12.52 0.35 -3.03
N GLN A 60 11.53 1.25 -2.96
CA GLN A 60 11.78 2.63 -2.56
C GLN A 60 12.47 2.63 -1.17
N PRO A 61 13.57 3.40 -0.98
CA PRO A 61 14.27 3.45 0.29
C PRO A 61 13.32 3.76 1.45
N HIS A 62 13.39 2.95 2.51
CA HIS A 62 12.57 3.07 3.72
C HIS A 62 11.04 2.91 3.52
N ALA A 63 10.58 2.42 2.35
CA ALA A 63 9.15 2.26 2.10
C ALA A 63 8.53 1.07 2.85
N PHE A 64 9.26 -0.05 2.96
CA PHE A 64 8.82 -1.27 3.64
C PHE A 64 9.98 -1.98 4.33
N GLU A 65 9.84 -2.23 5.64
CA GLU A 65 10.83 -2.99 6.42
C GLU A 65 10.87 -4.46 5.97
N ALA A 66 9.75 -4.99 5.43
CA ALA A 66 9.66 -6.34 4.92
C ALA A 66 10.80 -6.73 3.96
N THR A 67 11.27 -5.79 3.12
CA THR A 67 12.32 -6.07 2.11
C THR A 67 13.68 -6.43 2.72
N GLN A 68 13.89 -6.11 4.00
CA GLN A 68 15.11 -6.44 4.74
C GLN A 68 15.03 -7.81 5.43
N LYS A 69 13.86 -8.42 5.51
CA LYS A 69 13.65 -9.70 6.22
C LYS A 69 13.64 -10.86 5.22
N GLY A 70 14.34 -11.95 5.54
CA GLY A 70 14.38 -13.16 4.71
C GLY A 70 12.99 -13.75 4.40
N TYR A 71 12.03 -13.60 5.32
CA TYR A 71 10.64 -14.05 5.15
C TYR A 71 9.95 -13.47 3.90
N PHE A 72 10.30 -12.24 3.50
CA PHE A 72 9.75 -11.59 2.33
C PHE A 72 10.10 -12.32 1.02
N TYR A 73 11.26 -12.97 0.95
CA TYR A 73 11.73 -13.63 -0.26
C TYR A 73 11.16 -15.04 -0.46
N GLN A 74 10.46 -15.59 0.54
CA GLN A 74 9.77 -16.87 0.42
C GLN A 74 8.65 -16.82 -0.63
N ARG A 75 8.30 -17.98 -1.19
CA ARG A 75 7.29 -18.11 -2.25
C ARG A 75 5.93 -17.50 -1.81
N ALA A 76 5.30 -16.73 -2.71
CA ALA A 76 3.94 -16.23 -2.54
C ALA A 76 2.91 -17.36 -2.69
N ARG A 77 1.91 -17.43 -1.79
CA ARG A 77 0.80 -18.39 -1.88
C ARG A 77 -0.29 -17.82 -2.81
N GLU A 78 -1.14 -18.69 -3.35
CA GLU A 78 -2.20 -18.25 -4.27
C GLU A 78 -3.26 -17.37 -3.59
N SER A 79 -3.45 -17.52 -2.28
CA SER A 79 -4.28 -16.63 -1.45
C SER A 79 -3.84 -15.18 -1.57
N GLU A 80 -2.55 -14.90 -1.36
CA GLU A 80 -2.04 -13.53 -1.41
C GLU A 80 -1.96 -13.00 -2.84
N LYS A 81 -1.64 -13.86 -3.82
CA LYS A 81 -1.67 -13.45 -5.24
C LYS A 81 -3.05 -13.00 -5.69
N ARG A 82 -4.12 -13.65 -5.20
CA ARG A 82 -5.50 -13.21 -5.47
C ARG A 82 -5.76 -11.79 -4.93
N LEU A 83 -5.25 -11.46 -3.73
CA LEU A 83 -5.38 -10.12 -3.15
C LEU A 83 -4.53 -9.07 -3.90
N ALA A 84 -3.32 -9.45 -4.30
CA ALA A 84 -2.46 -8.61 -5.14
C ALA A 84 -3.14 -8.27 -6.48
N ARG A 85 -3.74 -9.26 -7.16
CA ARG A 85 -4.52 -9.04 -8.39
C ARG A 85 -5.75 -8.16 -8.19
N ARG A 86 -6.40 -8.21 -7.02
CA ARG A 86 -7.52 -7.32 -6.67
C ARG A 86 -7.03 -5.88 -6.53
N SER A 87 -5.95 -5.67 -5.79
CA SER A 87 -5.33 -4.34 -5.62
C SER A 87 -4.90 -3.75 -6.97
N VAL A 88 -4.22 -4.53 -7.81
CA VAL A 88 -3.77 -4.11 -9.16
C VAL A 88 -4.92 -3.80 -10.11
N ARG A 89 -6.10 -4.40 -9.90
CA ARG A 89 -7.32 -4.05 -10.63
C ARG A 89 -7.97 -2.75 -10.16
N GLY A 90 -7.40 -2.08 -9.17
CA GLY A 90 -7.87 -0.80 -8.66
C GLY A 90 -8.94 -0.93 -7.59
N GLU A 91 -9.04 -2.09 -6.94
CA GLU A 91 -9.92 -2.22 -5.80
C GLU A 91 -9.50 -1.22 -4.71
N ARG A 92 -10.50 -0.54 -4.13
CA ARG A 92 -10.28 0.46 -3.10
C ARG A 92 -11.27 0.24 -1.98
N SER A 93 -10.73 0.10 -0.78
CA SER A 93 -11.50 -0.09 0.43
C SER A 93 -11.09 0.94 1.46
N TRP A 94 -12.06 1.42 2.23
CA TRP A 94 -11.80 2.26 3.39
C TRP A 94 -11.07 1.44 4.48
N PRO A 95 -10.09 2.01 5.20
CA PRO A 95 -9.61 3.41 5.13
C PRO A 95 -8.60 3.72 4.02
N ALA A 96 -8.07 2.72 3.31
CA ALA A 96 -7.01 2.90 2.32
C ALA A 96 -7.46 3.47 0.96
N LYS A 97 -8.69 3.98 0.84
CA LYS A 97 -9.26 4.43 -0.45
C LYS A 97 -8.37 5.47 -1.15
N TYR A 98 -7.88 6.45 -0.38
CA TYR A 98 -6.97 7.51 -0.85
C TYR A 98 -5.70 7.61 -0.01
N SER A 99 -5.49 6.67 0.93
CA SER A 99 -4.32 6.70 1.79
C SER A 99 -3.05 6.41 0.99
N LEU A 100 -2.00 7.16 1.30
CA LEU A 100 -0.66 6.97 0.76
C LEU A 100 0.34 6.50 1.82
N TRP A 101 0.04 6.74 3.09
CA TRP A 101 0.86 6.32 4.22
C TRP A 101 0.06 5.44 5.17
N TYR A 102 0.75 4.46 5.74
CA TYR A 102 0.28 3.69 6.88
C TYR A 102 1.49 3.36 7.76
N PHE A 103 1.25 3.17 9.05
CA PHE A 103 2.26 2.60 9.96
C PHE A 103 1.57 2.01 11.20
N ARG A 104 2.34 1.24 11.98
CA ARG A 104 1.92 0.63 13.24
C ARG A 104 2.51 1.39 14.43
N PRO A 105 1.80 2.35 15.05
CA PRO A 105 2.26 2.95 16.30
C PRO A 105 2.15 1.96 17.47
N PRO A 106 3.02 2.07 18.50
CA PRO A 106 2.85 1.33 19.75
C PRO A 106 1.66 1.82 20.58
N GLN A 107 1.18 3.05 20.33
CA GLN A 107 0.11 3.71 21.09
C GLN A 107 -1.05 4.15 20.17
N LYS A 108 -1.87 5.11 20.62
CA LYS A 108 -2.95 5.72 19.82
C LYS A 108 -2.38 6.30 18.52
N CYS A 109 -3.16 6.21 17.43
CA CYS A 109 -2.80 6.84 16.17
C CYS A 109 -2.62 8.36 16.38
N PRO A 110 -1.47 8.93 15.99
CA PRO A 110 -1.33 10.38 15.88
C PRO A 110 -2.45 10.97 15.01
N SER A 111 -2.86 12.20 15.33
CA SER A 111 -3.86 12.92 14.52
C SER A 111 -3.35 13.22 13.12
N THR A 112 -2.03 13.37 12.97
CA THR A 112 -1.37 13.61 11.68
C THR A 112 -0.07 12.84 11.55
N TRP A 113 0.32 12.56 10.31
CA TRP A 113 1.60 11.97 9.94
C TRP A 113 2.12 12.70 8.70
N TYR A 114 3.37 13.19 8.71
CA TYR A 114 3.89 14.11 7.69
C TYR A 114 2.96 15.31 7.39
N LYS A 115 2.31 15.86 8.43
CA LYS A 115 1.28 16.92 8.34
C LYS A 115 0.00 16.52 7.57
N GLN A 116 -0.18 15.24 7.28
CA GLN A 116 -1.36 14.69 6.60
C GLN A 116 -2.32 14.06 7.62
N PRO A 117 -3.65 14.24 7.47
CA PRO A 117 -4.63 13.80 8.45
C PRO A 117 -4.78 12.27 8.54
N LEU A 118 -5.05 11.78 9.74
CA LEU A 118 -5.50 10.42 9.99
C LEU A 118 -6.88 10.20 9.34
N VAL A 119 -7.00 9.14 8.54
CA VAL A 119 -8.29 8.68 8.01
C VAL A 119 -8.98 7.80 9.04
N ALA A 120 -8.31 6.70 9.41
CA ALA A 120 -8.78 5.78 10.42
C ALA A 120 -7.69 4.80 10.82
N ARG A 121 -7.99 4.06 11.89
CA ARG A 121 -7.25 2.89 12.32
C ARG A 121 -7.97 1.64 11.82
N TYR A 122 -7.25 0.74 11.16
CA TYR A 122 -7.70 -0.64 10.97
C TYR A 122 -6.77 -1.54 11.79
N LYS A 123 -7.33 -2.19 12.82
CA LYS A 123 -6.58 -3.07 13.74
C LYS A 123 -5.31 -2.40 14.27
N LEU A 124 -4.11 -2.78 13.84
CA LEU A 124 -2.85 -2.19 14.34
C LEU A 124 -2.29 -1.10 13.42
N HIS A 125 -2.84 -0.92 12.22
CA HIS A 125 -2.38 0.07 11.26
C HIS A 125 -3.23 1.34 11.26
N CYS A 126 -2.55 2.48 11.31
CA CYS A 126 -3.14 3.81 11.14
C CYS A 126 -2.92 4.26 9.70
N PHE A 127 -3.99 4.70 9.02
CA PHE A 127 -3.95 5.09 7.61
C PHE A 127 -4.11 6.59 7.46
N TYR A 128 -3.29 7.20 6.61
CA TYR A 128 -3.25 8.66 6.40
C TYR A 128 -3.41 8.95 4.92
N GLN A 129 -4.27 9.92 4.62
CA GLN A 129 -4.49 10.42 3.27
C GLN A 129 -3.87 11.81 3.14
N PRO A 130 -3.33 12.18 1.97
CA PRO A 130 -2.80 13.51 1.77
C PRO A 130 -3.92 14.55 1.87
N LYS A 131 -3.61 15.80 2.21
CA LYS A 131 -4.50 16.90 1.88
C LYS A 131 -4.46 17.18 0.37
N ALA A 132 -5.49 17.79 -0.19
CA ALA A 132 -5.56 18.09 -1.62
C ALA A 132 -4.35 18.93 -2.08
N GLU A 133 -3.90 19.87 -1.25
CA GLU A 133 -2.75 20.74 -1.55
C GLU A 133 -1.43 19.95 -1.63
N THR A 134 -1.31 18.85 -0.88
CA THR A 134 -0.13 17.97 -0.92
C THR A 134 -0.16 17.06 -2.16
N CYS A 135 -1.35 16.51 -2.46
CA CYS A 135 -1.53 15.58 -3.55
C CYS A 135 -3.00 15.48 -3.97
N GLU A 136 -3.40 16.32 -4.91
CA GLU A 136 -4.75 16.28 -5.47
C GLU A 136 -4.95 15.05 -6.37
N ASN A 137 -3.90 14.63 -7.08
CA ASN A 137 -3.95 13.55 -8.06
C ASN A 137 -4.59 12.27 -7.55
N ILE A 138 -4.39 11.90 -6.28
CA ILE A 138 -4.97 10.66 -5.74
C ILE A 138 -6.50 10.68 -5.76
N TYR A 139 -7.11 11.86 -5.64
CA TYR A 139 -8.57 12.03 -5.69
C TYR A 139 -9.13 11.96 -7.11
N ASN A 140 -8.28 12.20 -8.12
CA ASN A 140 -8.63 12.17 -9.54
C ASN A 140 -8.24 10.86 -10.24
N THR A 141 -7.77 9.87 -9.49
CA THR A 141 -7.44 8.55 -10.04
C THR A 141 -8.69 7.67 -10.03
N PHE A 142 -9.31 7.48 -11.18
CA PHE A 142 -10.44 6.55 -11.37
C PHE A 142 -9.92 5.23 -11.94
#